data_AF-A0A8T7FL10-F1
#
_entry.id   AF-A0A8T7FL10-F1
#
_cell.length_a   1.000
_cell.length_b   1.000
_cell.length_c   1.000
_cell.angle_alpha   90.00
_cell.angle_beta   90.00
_cell.angle_gamma   90.00
#
_symmetry.space_group_name_H-M   'P 1'
#
loop_
_entity.id
_entity.type
_entity.pdbx_description
1 polymer ?
#
loop_
_entity_poly.entity_id
_entity_poly.type
_entity_poly.pdbx_seq_one_letter_code
_entity_poly.pdbx_strand_id
1 'polypeptide(L)' 'MIEVLLGSKSAERVLVYIFARGEGYAREVASFYGTDLKPIQMQLDKFEKGGVLVSRSTRLYAP' A
#
# COMPACT_ATOMS: atom_id res chain seq x y z
N MET A 1 7.66 -4.28 11.42
CA MET A 1 7.94 -3.50 12.65
C MET A 1 6.74 -2.74 13.19
N ILE A 2 5.91 -2.14 12.33
CA ILE A 2 4.68 -1.41 12.73
C ILE A 2 3.40 -2.20 12.36
N GLU A 3 3.55 -3.40 11.79
CA GLU A 3 2.48 -4.31 11.42
C GLU A 3 1.58 -4.68 12.60
N VAL A 4 2.07 -4.62 13.84
CA VAL A 4 1.28 -4.82 15.06
C VAL A 4 0.22 -3.73 15.23
N LEU A 5 0.55 -2.47 14.90
CA LEU A 5 -0.40 -1.36 14.94
C LEU A 5 -1.34 -1.36 13.73
N LEU A 6 -0.83 -1.77 12.56
CA LEU A 6 -1.58 -1.75 11.30
C LEU A 6 -2.42 -3.01 11.06
N GLY A 7 -2.24 -4.04 11.89
CA GLY A 7 -2.95 -5.31 11.84
C GLY A 7 -2.49 -6.27 10.75
N SER A 8 -1.55 -5.90 9.87
CA SER A 8 -0.93 -6.84 8.92
C SER A 8 0.40 -6.33 8.36
N LYS A 9 1.26 -7.27 7.95
CA LYS A 9 2.54 -6.95 7.28
C LYS A 9 2.34 -6.32 5.91
N SER A 10 1.27 -6.69 5.20
CA SER A 10 0.92 -6.07 3.91
C SER A 10 0.49 -4.62 4.06
N ALA A 11 -0.19 -4.28 5.16
CA ALA A 11 -0.58 -2.91 5.47
C ALA A 11 0.66 -2.03 5.70
N GLU A 12 1.62 -2.52 6.51
CA GLU A 12 2.92 -1.86 6.71
C GLU A 12 3.64 -1.62 5.39
N ARG A 13 3.79 -2.67 4.58
CA ARG A 13 4.49 -2.59 3.28
C ARG A 13 3.89 -1.54 2.36
N VAL A 14 2.56 -1.49 2.26
CA VAL A 14 1.87 -0.50 1.41
C VAL A 14 2.16 0.92 1.90
N LEU A 15 1.94 1.21 3.18
CA LEU A 15 2.09 2.57 3.70
C LEU A 15 3.55 3.03 3.66
N VAL A 16 4.50 2.17 4.03
CA VAL A 16 5.94 2.50 4.00
C VAL A 16 6.42 2.75 2.56
N TYR A 17 5.99 1.92 1.61
CA TYR A 17 6.38 2.11 0.21
C TYR A 17 5.86 3.42 -0.36
N ILE A 18 4.57 3.72 -0.17
CA ILE A 18 3.96 4.95 -0.67
C ILE A 18 4.56 6.16 0.05
N PHE A 19 4.76 6.11 1.36
CA PHE A 19 5.38 7.20 2.11
C PHE A 19 6.80 7.51 1.60
N ALA A 20 7.60 6.48 1.30
CA ALA A 20 8.98 6.67 0.83
C ALA A 20 9.08 7.15 -0.62
N ARG A 21 8.07 6.89 -1.46
CA ARG A 21 8.12 7.17 -2.92
C ARG A 21 7.11 8.21 -3.40
N GLY A 22 6.18 8.63 -2.53
CA GLY A 22 5.05 9.51 -2.86
C GLY A 22 3.91 8.81 -3.61
N GLU A 23 4.20 7.79 -4.42
CA GLU A 23 3.21 7.08 -5.23
C GLU A 23 3.59 5.61 -5.48
N GLY A 24 2.63 4.82 -5.96
CA GLY A 24 2.92 3.47 -6.42
C GLY A 24 1.72 2.63 -6.85
N TYR A 25 2.01 1.60 -7.64
CA TYR A 25 1.09 0.53 -8.02
C TYR A 25 1.26 -0.73 -7.15
N ALA A 26 0.20 -1.51 -7.01
CA ALA A 26 0.22 -2.78 -6.28
C ALA A 26 1.33 -3.74 -6.74
N ARG A 27 1.59 -3.82 -8.06
CA ARG A 27 2.64 -4.68 -8.63
C ARG A 27 4.04 -4.23 -8.23
N GLU A 28 4.28 -2.93 -8.16
CA GLU A 28 5.58 -2.39 -7.77
C GLU A 28 5.85 -2.68 -6.29
N VAL A 29 4.86 -2.46 -5.42
CA VAL A 29 4.94 -2.80 -3.99
C VAL A 29 5.18 -4.31 -3.81
N ALA A 30 4.40 -5.14 -4.49
CA ALA A 30 4.52 -6.60 -4.42
C ALA A 30 5.91 -7.09 -4.87
N SER A 31 6.40 -6.56 -5.99
CA SER A 31 7.73 -6.88 -6.52
C SER A 31 8.85 -6.40 -5.59
N PHE A 32 8.74 -5.18 -5.06
CA PHE A 32 9.75 -4.60 -4.16
C PHE A 32 9.94 -5.42 -2.87
N TYR A 33 8.85 -5.97 -2.32
CA TYR A 33 8.90 -6.78 -1.10
C TYR A 33 8.92 -8.29 -1.34
N GLY A 34 8.93 -8.75 -2.59
CA GLY A 34 8.89 -10.17 -2.95
C GLY A 34 7.69 -10.90 -2.33
N THR A 35 6.48 -10.35 -2.48
CA THR A 35 5.25 -10.86 -1.84
C THR A 35 4.10 -10.96 -2.84
N ASP A 36 3.05 -11.70 -2.49
CA ASP A 36 1.87 -11.84 -3.34
C ASP A 36 1.17 -10.51 -3.62
N LEU A 37 0.68 -10.37 -4.85
CA LEU A 37 -0.01 -9.16 -5.32
C LEU A 37 -1.36 -8.93 -4.62
N LYS A 38 -2.11 -10.02 -4.34
CA LYS A 38 -3.49 -9.92 -3.85
C LYS A 38 -3.60 -9.25 -2.47
N PRO A 39 -2.80 -9.60 -1.46
CA PRO A 39 -2.81 -8.89 -0.17
C PRO A 39 -2.48 -7.40 -0.31
N ILE A 40 -1.56 -7.04 -1.20
CA ILE A 40 -1.20 -5.64 -1.47
C ILE A 40 -2.37 -4.88 -2.09
N GLN A 41 -3.03 -5.45 -3.11
CA GLN A 41 -4.23 -4.85 -3.70
C GLN A 41 -5.34 -4.62 -2.68
N MET A 42 -5.57 -5.59 -1.79
CA MET A 42 -6.58 -5.45 -0.73
C MET A 42 -6.25 -4.33 0.26
N GLN A 43 -4.98 -4.17 0.64
CA GLN A 43 -4.60 -3.09 1.56
C GLN A 43 -4.66 -1.71 0.88
N LEU A 44 -4.27 -1.61 -0.39
CA LEU A 44 -4.42 -0.39 -1.18
C LEU A 44 -5.89 0.04 -1.27
N ASP A 45 -6.81 -0.87 -1.63
CA ASP A 45 -8.27 -0.62 -1.67
C ASP A 45 -8.82 -0.23 -0.28
N LYS A 46 -8.38 -0.91 0.78
CA LYS A 46 -8.76 -0.57 2.17
C LYS A 46 -8.34 0.85 2.54
N PHE A 47 -7.12 1.25 2.21
CA PHE A 47 -6.61 2.58 2.53
C PHE A 47 -7.23 3.68 1.69
N GLU A 48 -7.54 3.40 0.42
CA GLU A 48 -8.31 4.32 -0.41
C GLU A 48 -9.71 4.56 0.15
N LYS A 49 -10.43 3.48 0.47
CA LYS A 49 -11.77 3.57 1.11
C LYS A 49 -11.73 4.24 2.48
N GLY A 50 -10.63 4.10 3.20
CA GLY A 50 -10.39 4.75 4.49
C GLY A 50 -9.94 6.21 4.39
N GLY A 51 -9.76 6.76 3.17
CA GLY A 51 -9.29 8.13 2.95
C GLY A 51 -7.81 8.36 3.28
N VAL A 52 -7.03 7.29 3.46
CA VAL A 52 -5.59 7.36 3.77
C VAL A 52 -4.77 7.52 2.50
N LEU A 53 -5.23 6.93 1.39
CA LEU A 53 -4.62 7.08 0.07
C LEU A 53 -5.67 7.59 -0.92
N VAL A 54 -5.23 8.21 -2.01
CA VAL A 54 -6.10 8.63 -3.11
C VAL A 54 -5.60 8.05 -4.41
N SER A 55 -6.50 7.58 -5.28
CA SER A 55 -6.09 7.09 -6.59
C SER A 55 -6.11 8.20 -7.65
N ARG A 56 -5.13 8.15 -8.56
CA ARG A 56 -5.08 8.97 -9.78
C ARG A 56 -4.65 8.07 -10.93
N SER A 57 -5.53 7.87 -11.92
CA SER A 57 -5.22 7.07 -13.11
C SER A 57 -4.59 5.70 -12.78
N THR A 58 -5.17 4.98 -11.81
CA THR A 58 -4.72 3.67 -11.27
C THR A 58 -3.46 3.66 -10.39
N ARG A 59 -2.81 4.80 -10.13
CA ARG A 59 -1.76 4.96 -9.07
C ARG A 59 -2.37 5.43 -7.77
N LEU A 60 -1.76 5.09 -6.64
CA LEU A 60 -2.16 5.61 -5.33
C LEU A 60 -1.11 6.57 -4.76
N TYR A 61 -1.58 7.56 -4.01
CA TYR A 61 -0.81 8.66 -3.42
C TYR A 61 -1.19 8.84 -1.95
N ALA A 62 -0.24 9.28 -1.12
CA ALA A 62 -0.57 9.84 0.19
C ALA A 62 -1.07 11.29 0.01
N PRO A 63 -2.13 11.72 0.70
CA PRO A 63 -2.59 13.11 0.67
C PRO A 63 -1.55 14.08 1.24
#